data_AF-A0A833VCJ4-F1
#
_entry.id   AF-A0A833VCJ4-F1
#
_cell.length_a   1.000
_cell.length_b   1.000
_cell.length_c   1.000
_cell.angle_alpha   90.00
_cell.angle_beta   90.00
_cell.angle_gamma   90.00
#
_symmetry.space_group_name_H-M   'P 1'
#
loop_
_entity.id
_entity.type
_entity.pdbx_description
1 polymer ?
#
loop_
_entity_poly.entity_id
_entity_poly.type
_entity_poly.pdbx_seq_one_letter_code
_entity_poly.pdbx_strand_id
1 'polypeptide(L)'
;MAQSGGKLVPAYQCKTSDVVVENISDHIETEACVRACGLERKTVGISSDSLMEPRFTQKLCSPLCSKNCPNIVDLYSNLASGEGVFLSDLCEKQLANPRRAMISLLSSGEAAGPVSGVVEAEAPSPSP
;
A
#
# COMPACT_ATOMS: atom_id res chain seq x y z
N MET A 1 -37.09 -30.54 -35.32
CA MET A 1 -35.64 -30.42 -35.10
C MET A 1 -35.35 -28.98 -34.71
N ALA A 2 -35.18 -28.70 -33.42
CA ALA A 2 -34.90 -27.35 -32.93
C ALA A 2 -33.39 -27.07 -33.03
N GLN A 3 -33.01 -26.04 -33.79
CA GLN A 3 -31.64 -25.51 -33.80
C GLN A 3 -31.45 -24.67 -32.55
N SER A 4 -30.72 -25.19 -31.57
CA SER A 4 -30.25 -24.42 -30.43
C SER A 4 -29.01 -23.65 -30.86
N GLY A 5 -29.18 -22.36 -31.16
CA GLY A 5 -28.09 -21.42 -31.41
C GLY A 5 -27.37 -21.09 -30.11
N GLY A 6 -26.44 -21.95 -29.71
CA GLY A 6 -25.51 -21.67 -28.61
C GLY A 6 -24.47 -20.63 -29.03
N LYS A 7 -24.46 -19.46 -28.39
CA LYS A 7 -23.44 -18.42 -28.58
C LYS A 7 -22.07 -18.97 -28.16
N LEU A 8 -21.10 -18.99 -29.07
CA LEU A 8 -19.71 -19.32 -28.73
C LEU A 8 -19.18 -18.31 -27.71
N VAL A 9 -18.85 -18.80 -26.51
CA VAL A 9 -18.07 -18.05 -25.53
C VAL A 9 -16.60 -18.24 -25.90
N PRO A 10 -15.84 -17.19 -26.22
CA PRO A 10 -14.41 -17.33 -26.49
C PRO A 10 -13.70 -17.87 -25.25
N ALA A 11 -12.82 -18.86 -25.44
CA ALA A 11 -12.01 -19.41 -24.37
C ALA A 11 -10.96 -18.36 -23.94
N TYR A 12 -11.08 -17.85 -22.72
CA TYR A 12 -10.06 -17.01 -22.12
C TYR A 12 -8.94 -17.91 -21.59
N GLN A 13 -7.70 -17.63 -21.99
CA GLN A 13 -6.54 -18.36 -21.51
C GLN A 13 -5.63 -17.41 -20.74
N CYS A 14 -5.41 -17.70 -19.46
CA CYS A 14 -4.44 -16.99 -18.64
C CYS A 14 -3.02 -17.33 -19.12
N LYS A 15 -2.17 -16.32 -19.27
CA LYS A 15 -0.72 -16.49 -19.46
C LYS A 15 0.00 -16.11 -18.17
N THR A 16 1.06 -16.84 -17.82
CA THR A 16 1.97 -16.45 -16.74
C THR A 16 2.96 -15.42 -17.29
N SER A 17 3.41 -14.48 -16.47
CA SER A 17 4.55 -13.62 -16.79
C SER A 17 5.87 -14.40 -16.61
N ASP A 18 6.96 -13.89 -17.19
CA ASP A 18 8.33 -14.42 -16.98
C ASP A 18 8.93 -14.01 -15.62
N VAL A 19 8.14 -13.35 -14.77
CA VAL A 19 8.60 -12.88 -13.45
C VAL A 19 8.56 -14.05 -12.49
N VAL A 20 9.74 -14.48 -12.04
CA VAL A 20 9.91 -15.57 -11.08
C VAL A 20 10.19 -14.98 -9.70
N VAL A 21 9.47 -15.43 -8.68
CA VAL A 21 9.71 -15.11 -7.26
C VAL A 21 10.49 -16.25 -6.63
N GLU A 22 11.58 -15.95 -5.92
CA GLU A 22 12.52 -16.97 -5.42
C GLU A 22 11.95 -17.91 -4.34
N ASN A 23 11.04 -17.43 -3.48
CA ASN A 23 10.67 -18.14 -2.23
C ASN A 23 9.19 -18.53 -2.10
N ILE A 24 8.28 -17.92 -2.85
CA ILE A 24 6.84 -18.17 -2.75
C ILE A 24 6.28 -18.25 -4.17
N SER A 25 6.16 -19.46 -4.70
CA SER A 25 5.48 -19.72 -5.97
C SER A 25 4.05 -20.22 -5.72
N ASP A 26 3.11 -19.78 -6.56
CA ASP A 26 1.71 -20.25 -6.56
C ASP A 26 0.92 -20.05 -5.25
N HIS A 27 1.40 -19.20 -4.35
CA HIS A 27 0.68 -18.87 -3.11
C HIS A 27 -0.42 -17.86 -3.37
N ILE A 28 -1.66 -18.25 -3.06
CA ILE A 28 -2.84 -17.39 -3.14
C ILE A 28 -3.40 -17.24 -1.73
N GLU A 29 -3.54 -15.99 -1.29
CA GLU A 29 -4.10 -15.69 0.03
C GLU A 29 -5.55 -16.16 0.13
N THR A 30 -5.89 -16.81 1.24
CA THR A 30 -7.25 -17.33 1.46
C THR A 30 -8.25 -16.21 1.74
N GLU A 31 -9.55 -16.47 1.61
CA GLU A 31 -10.60 -15.55 2.09
C GLU A 31 -10.48 -15.25 3.58
N ALA A 32 -10.04 -16.22 4.38
CA ALA A 32 -9.83 -16.02 5.81
C ALA A 32 -8.71 -15.03 6.06
N CYS A 33 -7.61 -15.14 5.32
CA CYS A 33 -6.50 -14.21 5.38
C CYS A 33 -6.90 -12.79 4.93
N VAL A 34 -7.55 -12.67 3.77
CA VAL A 34 -8.04 -11.38 3.25
C VAL A 34 -8.92 -10.67 4.29
N ARG A 35 -9.87 -11.38 4.91
CA ARG A 35 -10.71 -10.82 5.97
C ARG A 35 -9.95 -10.47 7.25
N ALA A 36 -8.97 -11.31 7.65
CA ALA A 36 -8.15 -11.08 8.82
C ALA A 36 -7.36 -9.77 8.72
N CYS A 37 -6.86 -9.45 7.53
CA CYS A 37 -6.16 -8.21 7.24
C CYS A 37 -7.09 -7.00 7.02
N GLY A 38 -8.41 -7.19 7.07
CA GLY A 38 -9.39 -6.11 6.86
C GLY A 38 -9.60 -5.72 5.40
N LEU A 39 -9.30 -6.63 4.47
CA LEU A 39 -9.45 -6.42 3.03
C LEU A 39 -10.69 -7.16 2.49
N GLU A 40 -11.07 -6.78 1.27
CA GLU A 40 -12.09 -7.47 0.47
C GLU A 40 -11.59 -7.64 -0.97
N ARG A 41 -11.83 -8.82 -1.57
CA ARG A 41 -11.43 -9.10 -2.97
C ARG A 41 -12.12 -8.19 -4.00
N LYS A 42 -13.21 -7.53 -3.61
CA LYS A 42 -14.00 -6.66 -4.48
C LYS A 42 -13.64 -5.19 -4.35
N THR A 43 -12.65 -4.85 -3.52
CA THR A 43 -12.13 -3.49 -3.44
C THR A 43 -11.41 -3.14 -4.74
N VAL A 44 -11.69 -1.96 -5.27
CA VAL A 44 -11.03 -1.42 -6.45
C VAL A 44 -10.02 -0.38 -6.02
N GLY A 45 -8.78 -0.55 -6.44
CA GLY A 45 -7.68 0.34 -6.09
C GLY A 45 -7.05 0.01 -4.74
N ILE A 46 -5.82 0.45 -4.58
CA ILE A 46 -5.02 0.33 -3.37
C ILE A 46 -4.51 1.73 -3.07
N SER A 47 -4.83 2.26 -1.89
CA SER A 47 -4.31 3.56 -1.44
C SER A 47 -3.44 3.37 -0.20
N SER A 48 -2.34 4.12 -0.15
CA SER A 48 -1.54 4.26 1.06
C SER A 48 -2.31 4.93 2.20
N ASP A 49 -3.36 5.72 1.91
CA ASP A 49 -4.24 6.34 2.91
C ASP A 49 -4.89 5.31 3.85
N SER A 50 -5.08 4.06 3.40
CA SER A 50 -5.61 2.99 4.25
C SER A 50 -4.73 2.74 5.48
N LEU A 51 -3.41 2.95 5.39
CA LEU A 51 -2.48 2.85 6.53
C LEU A 51 -2.73 3.95 7.57
N MET A 52 -3.45 5.01 7.22
CA MET A 52 -3.88 6.03 8.16
C MET A 52 -5.17 5.65 8.87
N GLU A 53 -5.95 4.67 8.37
CA GLU A 53 -7.17 4.25 9.03
C GLU A 53 -6.84 3.33 10.23
N PRO A 54 -7.25 3.69 11.47
CA PRO A 54 -6.83 2.92 12.65
C PRO A 54 -7.43 1.52 12.67
N ARG A 55 -8.66 1.37 12.17
CA ARG A 55 -9.34 0.07 12.11
C ARG A 55 -8.67 -0.87 11.11
N PHE A 56 -8.31 -0.35 9.93
CA PHE A 56 -7.57 -1.11 8.94
C PHE A 56 -6.21 -1.53 9.49
N THR A 57 -5.43 -0.57 9.97
CA THR A 57 -4.08 -0.82 10.47
C THR A 57 -4.07 -1.77 11.68
N GLN A 58 -5.09 -1.70 12.56
CA GLN A 58 -5.23 -2.67 13.64
C GLN A 58 -5.42 -4.10 13.14
N LYS A 59 -6.22 -4.31 12.08
CA LYS A 59 -6.41 -5.64 11.46
C LYS A 59 -5.16 -6.11 10.73
N LEU A 60 -4.53 -5.23 9.95
CA LEU A 60 -3.27 -5.50 9.25
C LEU A 60 -2.15 -5.92 10.22
N CYS A 61 -2.04 -5.21 11.34
CA CYS A 61 -1.04 -5.50 12.38
C CYS A 61 -1.46 -6.62 13.35
N SER A 62 -2.65 -7.20 13.20
CA SER A 62 -3.10 -8.31 14.05
C SER A 62 -2.25 -9.56 13.79
N PRO A 63 -1.99 -10.41 14.79
CA PRO A 63 -1.24 -11.65 14.59
C PRO A 63 -1.86 -12.59 13.55
N LEU A 64 -3.17 -12.51 13.34
CA LEU A 64 -3.87 -13.32 12.35
C LEU A 64 -3.49 -12.91 10.92
N CYS A 65 -3.27 -11.62 10.68
CA CYS A 65 -2.79 -11.11 9.39
C CYS A 65 -1.25 -11.21 9.30
N SER A 66 -0.53 -10.57 10.23
CA SER A 66 0.92 -10.37 10.13
C SER A 66 1.75 -11.66 10.06
N LYS A 67 1.22 -12.80 10.54
CA LYS A 67 1.92 -14.09 10.54
C LYS A 67 1.42 -15.09 9.50
N ASN A 68 0.23 -14.88 8.93
CA ASN A 68 -0.41 -15.88 8.08
C ASN A 68 -0.72 -15.39 6.66
N CYS A 69 -0.41 -14.13 6.35
CA CYS A 69 -0.78 -13.45 5.12
C CYS A 69 0.44 -12.80 4.42
N PRO A 70 1.43 -13.59 3.99
CA PRO A 70 2.71 -13.07 3.51
C PRO A 70 2.57 -12.07 2.36
N ASN A 71 1.70 -12.32 1.38
CA ASN A 71 1.58 -11.45 0.20
C ASN A 71 0.90 -10.12 0.55
N ILE A 72 -0.08 -10.13 1.47
CA ILE A 72 -0.73 -8.89 1.92
C ILE A 72 0.23 -8.06 2.76
N VAL A 73 0.97 -8.69 3.68
CA VAL A 73 1.93 -8.01 4.55
C VAL A 73 3.07 -7.41 3.71
N ASP A 74 3.59 -8.15 2.74
CA ASP A 74 4.62 -7.66 1.82
C ASP A 74 4.12 -6.45 1.02
N LEU A 75 2.94 -6.56 0.41
CA LEU A 75 2.32 -5.47 -0.35
C LEU A 75 2.21 -4.19 0.47
N TYR A 76 1.66 -4.26 1.69
CA TYR A 76 1.51 -3.09 2.55
C TYR A 76 2.83 -2.61 3.17
N SER A 77 3.84 -3.47 3.31
CA SER A 77 5.19 -3.06 3.70
C SER A 77 5.85 -2.23 2.60
N ASN A 78 5.67 -2.63 1.34
CA ASN A 78 6.16 -1.89 0.18
C ASN A 78 5.42 -0.56 0.01
N LEU A 79 4.09 -0.53 0.18
CA LEU A 79 3.31 0.71 0.19
C LEU A 79 3.79 1.67 1.29
N ALA A 80 3.92 1.18 2.54
CA ALA A 80 4.43 1.96 3.65
C ALA A 80 5.82 2.55 3.35
N SER A 81 6.72 1.72 2.80
CA SER A 81 8.08 2.15 2.43
C SER A 81 8.07 3.20 1.32
N GLY A 82 7.12 3.11 0.38
CA GLY A 82 6.89 4.15 -0.64
C GLY A 82 6.45 5.48 -0.04
N GLU A 83 5.79 5.47 1.12
CA GLU A 83 5.43 6.66 1.91
C GLU A 83 6.53 7.09 2.90
N GLY A 84 7.71 6.45 2.86
CA GLY A 84 8.83 6.77 3.74
C GLY A 84 8.70 6.26 5.17
N VAL A 85 7.80 5.31 5.45
CA VAL A 85 7.63 4.70 6.78
C VAL A 85 7.79 3.18 6.75
N PHE A 86 8.20 2.60 7.89
CA PHE A 86 8.23 1.15 8.04
C PHE A 86 6.91 0.64 8.63
N LEU A 87 6.32 -0.39 8.01
CA LEU A 87 5.09 -1.00 8.50
C LEU A 87 5.26 -1.56 9.92
N SER A 88 6.44 -2.11 10.25
CA SER A 88 6.76 -2.59 11.60
C SER A 88 6.61 -1.48 12.66
N ASP A 89 7.20 -0.31 12.42
CA ASP A 89 7.12 0.84 13.31
C ASP A 89 5.66 1.33 13.44
N LEU A 90 4.91 1.31 12.35
CA LEU A 90 3.50 1.67 12.35
C LEU A 90 2.69 0.70 13.22
N CYS A 91 2.95 -0.61 13.12
CA CYS A 91 2.29 -1.63 13.92
C CYS A 91 2.62 -1.52 15.41
N GLU A 92 3.87 -1.28 15.77
CA GLU A 92 4.27 -1.03 17.16
C GLU A 92 3.55 0.21 17.74
N LYS A 93 3.56 1.31 16.98
CA LYS A 93 2.87 2.55 17.37
C LYS A 93 1.36 2.33 17.48
N GLN A 94 0.77 1.52 16.61
CA GLN A 94 -0.67 1.21 16.69
C GLN A 94 -1.05 0.45 17.95
N LEU A 95 -0.25 -0.56 18.33
CA LEU A 95 -0.48 -1.34 19.54
C LEU A 95 -0.31 -0.50 20.81
N ALA A 96 0.64 0.45 20.81
CA ALA A 96 0.89 1.32 21.94
C ALA A 96 -0.09 2.50 22.02
N ASN A 97 -0.31 3.21 20.90
CA ASN A 97 -1.18 4.38 20.80
C ASN A 97 -1.65 4.65 19.35
N PRO A 98 -2.90 4.28 19.01
CA PRO A 98 -3.46 4.46 17.68
C PRO A 98 -3.41 5.90 17.13
N ARG A 99 -3.55 6.91 17.99
CA ARG A 99 -3.48 8.31 17.55
C ARG A 99 -2.09 8.72 17.11
N ARG A 100 -1.04 8.15 17.71
CA ARG A 100 0.37 8.47 17.38
C ARG A 100 0.81 7.84 16.07
N ALA A 101 0.27 6.66 15.73
CA ALA A 101 0.54 5.98 14.46
C ALA A 101 0.17 6.87 13.25
N MET A 102 -1.01 7.50 13.27
CA MET A 102 -1.45 8.45 12.23
C MET A 102 -0.50 9.63 12.03
N ILE A 103 0.00 10.22 13.13
CA ILE A 103 0.89 11.39 13.07
C ILE A 103 2.21 11.04 12.38
N SER A 104 2.70 9.82 12.55
CA SER A 104 3.96 9.39 11.93
C SER A 104 3.87 9.38 10.39
N LEU A 105 2.73 8.95 9.83
CA LEU A 105 2.49 8.97 8.38
C LEU A 105 2.38 10.40 7.85
N LEU A 106 1.68 11.29 8.56
CA LEU A 106 1.53 12.71 8.19
C LEU A 106 2.86 13.50 8.24
N SER A 107 3.78 13.08 9.10
CA SER A 107 5.03 13.81 9.37
C SER A 107 6.19 13.42 8.44
N SER A 108 6.02 12.41 7.58
CA SER A 108 7.11 11.88 6.74
C SER A 108 7.38 12.70 5.46
N GLY A 109 6.69 13.84 5.31
CA GLY A 109 6.95 14.83 4.27
C GLY A 109 8.10 15.78 4.62
N GLU A 110 9.28 15.27 5.00
CA GLU A 110 10.48 16.10 5.09
C GLU A 110 11.13 16.18 3.71
N ALA A 111 10.65 17.13 2.90
CA ALA A 111 11.39 17.60 1.74
C ALA A 111 12.69 18.23 2.24
N ALA A 112 13.84 17.69 1.82
CA ALA A 112 15.13 18.33 2.03
C ALA A 112 15.08 19.74 1.41
N GLY A 113 14.95 20.76 2.26
CA GLY A 113 14.86 22.15 1.83
C GLY A 113 16.14 22.57 1.08
N PRO A 114 16.03 23.50 0.11
CA PRO A 114 17.19 23.97 -0.63
C PRO A 114 18.20 24.60 0.34
N VAL A 115 19.47 24.21 0.21
CA VAL A 115 20.57 24.83 0.95
C VAL A 115 20.59 26.32 0.62
N SER A 116 20.40 27.16 1.63
CA SER A 116 20.38 28.61 1.47
C SER A 116 21.81 29.11 1.22
N GLY A 117 22.19 29.16 -0.06
CA GLY A 117 23.34 29.93 -0.51
C GLY A 117 22.94 31.39 -0.64
N VAL A 118 23.27 32.18 0.38
CA VAL A 118 23.17 33.64 0.35
C VAL A 118 24.06 34.17 -0.78
N VAL A 119 23.47 34.74 -1.82
CA VAL A 119 24.14 35.79 -2.62
C VAL A 119 23.20 36.98 -2.70
N GLU A 120 23.61 38.02 -2.00
CA GLU A 120 23.05 39.36 -1.96
C GLU A 120 23.10 39.95 -3.39
N ALA A 121 21.95 40.37 -3.92
CA ALA A 121 21.88 41.11 -5.17
C ALA A 121 21.10 42.40 -4.93
N GLU A 122 21.87 43.47 -4.81
CA GLU A 122 21.50 44.88 -4.75
C GLU A 122 20.59 45.27 -5.93
N ALA A 123 19.48 45.97 -5.66
CA ALA A 123 18.53 46.42 -6.66
C ALA A 123 18.85 47.83 -7.17
N PRO A 124 18.83 48.12 -8.48
CA PRO A 124 18.74 49.48 -8.98
C PRO A 124 17.30 49.89 -9.35
N SER A 125 17.05 51.19 -9.12
CA SER A 125 15.80 51.96 -9.14
C SER A 125 14.94 51.90 -10.43
N PRO A 126 13.64 52.25 -10.37
CA PRO A 126 12.74 52.29 -11.52
C PRO A 126 12.70 53.68 -12.21
N SER A 127 12.36 53.72 -13.50
CA SER A 127 11.79 54.88 -14.22
C SER A 127 11.40 54.51 -15.67
N PRO A 128 10.55 55.26 -16.38
CA PRO A 128 9.45 56.14 -15.94
C PRO A 128 8.05 55.57 -16.26
#